data_AF-A0A7I7MLF9-F1
#
_entry.id   AF-A0A7I7MLF9-F1
#
_cell.length_a   1.000
_cell.length_b   1.000
_cell.length_c   1.000
_cell.angle_alpha   90.00
_cell.angle_beta   90.00
_cell.angle_gamma   90.00
#
_symmetry.space_group_name_H-M   'P 1'
#
loop_
_entity.id
_entity.type
_entity.pdbx_description
1 polymer ?
#
loop_
_entity_poly.entity_id
_entity_poly.type
_entity_poly.pdbx_seq_one_letter_code
_entity_poly.pdbx_strand_id
1 'polypeptide(L)'
;MTMTIASLDSRADTGVVEGTRDPGARARRRTFTAEYKARILDEYDALPAGSERRGALLRREGLYSSHIAEWRKARDAGARKGLAPRGKKPKRTAEQIELEKLRRRNELLEAELERTKLALEITGKRTRSGDAPRARTRSEVQAVIDEHLPNLAAATSTKRACALLGASRATVYRRRNPKPRPAAPPRPEPANKLSEAERQHVLSVLRSPEYCDLAPAQVWRGCSTTASTCARSARCTGCWRSPGRTASGAANAPTRRRRNPS
;
A
#
# COMPACT_ATOMS: atom_id res chain seq x y z
N MET A 1 27.98 34.45 34.31
CA MET A 1 28.12 34.02 32.90
C MET A 1 27.43 32.68 32.74
N THR A 2 26.34 32.67 31.98
CA THR A 2 25.52 31.50 31.64
C THR A 2 26.28 30.60 30.66
N MET A 3 26.59 29.36 31.04
CA MET A 3 27.12 28.37 30.09
C MET A 3 25.99 27.46 29.63
N THR A 4 25.46 27.82 28.48
CA THR A 4 24.60 27.04 27.60
C THR A 4 25.37 25.79 27.14
N ILE A 5 24.93 24.59 27.54
CA ILE A 5 25.41 23.36 26.90
C ILE A 5 24.65 23.23 25.58
N ALA A 6 25.34 23.63 24.51
CA ALA A 6 24.91 23.46 23.14
C ALA A 6 24.94 21.95 22.78
N SER A 7 23.83 21.45 22.25
CA SER A 7 23.80 20.22 21.48
C SER A 7 24.76 20.35 20.30
N LEU A 8 25.83 19.56 20.31
CA LEU A 8 26.62 19.28 19.11
C LEU A 8 25.96 18.10 18.40
N ASP A 9 25.07 18.42 17.47
CA ASP A 9 24.69 17.52 16.40
C ASP A 9 25.35 18.02 15.12
N SER A 10 25.69 17.10 14.21
CA SER A 10 26.35 17.28 12.89
C SER A 10 27.87 17.11 12.84
N ARG A 11 28.32 15.94 12.37
CA ARG A 11 29.21 15.87 11.19
C ARG A 11 28.82 14.67 10.34
N ALA A 12 28.44 14.96 9.09
CA ALA A 12 28.40 14.00 8.01
C ALA A 12 29.83 13.58 7.68
N ASP A 13 30.07 12.28 7.53
CA ASP A 13 31.23 11.77 6.82
C ASP A 13 30.80 10.56 5.99
N THR A 14 31.16 10.62 4.71
CA THR A 14 30.84 9.68 3.65
C THR A 14 31.81 8.50 3.69
N GLY A 15 31.29 7.28 3.76
CA GLY A 15 32.08 6.06 3.60
C GLY A 15 31.22 4.82 3.79
N VAL A 16 30.80 4.19 2.69
CA VAL A 16 30.15 2.88 2.72
C VAL A 16 31.20 1.84 3.13
N VAL A 17 31.17 1.43 4.40
CA VAL A 17 31.79 0.20 4.88
C VAL A 17 30.68 -0.78 5.19
N GLU A 18 30.49 -1.72 4.27
CA GLU A 18 29.65 -2.89 4.45
C GLU A 18 30.39 -3.86 5.39
N GLY A 19 30.19 -3.64 6.69
CA GLY A 19 30.57 -4.56 7.75
C GLY A 19 29.32 -4.87 8.56
N THR A 20 29.00 -6.16 8.70
CA THR A 20 27.92 -6.67 9.54
C THR A 20 28.09 -6.13 10.97
N ARG A 21 27.44 -5.00 11.24
CA ARG A 21 27.47 -4.34 12.55
C ARG A 21 26.53 -5.12 13.46
N ASP A 22 27.07 -6.11 14.12
CA ASP A 22 26.40 -6.81 15.22
C ASP A 22 25.95 -5.76 16.25
N PRO A 23 24.64 -5.56 16.49
CA PRO A 23 24.17 -4.56 17.42
C PRO A 23 24.42 -5.08 18.84
N GLY A 24 25.64 -4.85 19.33
CA GLY A 24 26.03 -5.13 20.72
C GLY A 24 24.96 -4.60 21.68
N ALA A 25 24.55 -5.45 22.63
CA ALA A 25 23.48 -5.15 23.58
C ALA A 25 23.67 -3.76 24.21
N ARG A 26 22.67 -2.88 24.02
CA ARG A 26 22.75 -1.50 24.55
C ARG A 26 22.96 -1.54 26.06
N ALA A 27 23.99 -0.86 26.55
CA ALA A 27 24.24 -0.71 27.97
C ALA A 27 22.98 -0.18 28.68
N ARG A 28 22.42 -0.99 29.58
CA ARG A 28 21.21 -0.65 30.35
C ARG A 28 21.55 0.50 31.30
N ARG A 29 21.00 1.69 31.07
CA ARG A 29 21.12 2.80 32.02
C ARG A 29 20.42 2.43 33.34
N ARG A 30 21.11 2.66 34.46
CA ARG A 30 20.58 2.44 35.82
C ARG A 30 19.37 3.35 36.07
N THR A 31 18.29 2.78 36.61
CA THR A 31 17.08 3.52 37.00
C THR A 31 17.00 3.67 38.52
N PHE A 32 16.78 4.88 39.01
CA PHE A 32 16.67 5.18 40.45
C PHE A 32 15.19 5.26 40.86
N THR A 33 14.77 4.38 41.78
CA THR A 33 13.41 4.40 42.35
C THR A 33 13.21 5.62 43.26
N ALA A 34 11.96 6.01 43.51
CA ALA A 34 11.65 7.16 44.37
C ALA A 34 12.13 6.94 45.82
N GLU A 35 11.94 5.73 46.35
CA GLU A 35 12.40 5.33 47.69
C GLU A 35 13.93 5.41 47.81
N TYR A 36 14.66 4.93 46.80
CA TYR A 36 16.11 5.02 46.76
C TYR A 36 16.59 6.48 46.80
N LYS A 37 15.96 7.36 46.00
CA LYS A 37 16.29 8.78 45.99
C LYS A 37 16.05 9.43 47.36
N ALA A 38 14.94 9.11 48.02
CA ALA A 38 14.61 9.64 49.35
C ALA A 38 15.65 9.20 50.39
N ARG A 39 15.97 7.89 50.46
CA ARG A 39 16.97 7.35 51.39
C ARG A 39 18.33 8.04 51.24
N ILE A 40 18.81 8.18 50.01
CA ILE A 40 20.10 8.83 49.73
C ILE A 40 20.08 10.31 50.09
N LEU A 41 18.96 11.02 49.88
CA LEU A 41 18.82 12.40 50.30
C LEU A 41 18.89 12.53 51.83
N ASP A 42 18.23 11.66 52.57
CA ASP A 42 18.22 11.69 54.03
C ASP A 42 19.61 11.40 54.61
N GLU A 43 20.31 10.40 54.06
CA GLU A 43 21.70 10.06 54.45
C GLU A 43 22.68 11.19 54.10
N TYR A 44 22.49 11.86 52.96
CA TYR A 44 23.31 12.99 52.55
C TYR A 44 23.04 14.27 53.38
N ASP A 45 21.77 14.49 53.77
CA ASP A 45 21.33 15.61 54.61
C ASP A 45 21.80 15.44 56.07
N ALA A 46 21.88 14.21 56.59
CA ALA A 46 22.36 13.89 57.94
C ALA A 46 23.87 14.16 58.16
N LEU A 47 24.67 14.17 57.07
CA LEU A 47 26.10 14.44 57.15
C LEU A 47 26.40 15.95 57.18
N PRO A 48 27.41 16.41 57.93
CA PRO A 48 27.76 17.83 58.00
C PRO A 48 28.21 18.40 56.65
N ALA A 49 27.88 19.68 56.40
CA ALA A 49 28.23 20.37 55.17
C ALA A 49 29.75 20.49 54.99
N GLY A 50 30.24 20.18 53.78
CA GLY A 50 31.67 20.19 53.46
C GLY A 50 32.46 18.97 53.97
N SER A 51 31.82 18.01 54.64
CA SER A 51 32.53 16.81 55.11
C SER A 51 32.90 15.84 53.98
N GLU A 52 34.08 15.23 54.09
CA GLU A 52 34.55 14.20 53.15
C GLU A 52 33.61 12.98 53.08
N ARG A 53 32.86 12.74 54.16
CA ARG A 53 31.85 11.68 54.25
C ARG A 53 30.74 11.83 53.21
N ARG A 54 30.38 13.07 52.84
CA ARG A 54 29.42 13.32 51.74
C ARG A 54 29.98 12.87 50.39
N GLY A 55 31.26 13.18 50.14
CA GLY A 55 31.96 12.72 48.94
C GLY A 55 32.14 11.19 48.91
N ALA A 56 32.42 10.57 50.06
CA ALA A 56 32.53 9.13 50.19
C ALA A 56 31.22 8.40 49.90
N LEU A 57 30.08 8.92 50.39
CA LEU A 57 28.74 8.40 50.09
C LEU A 57 28.45 8.45 48.59
N LEU A 58 28.74 9.59 47.95
CA LEU A 58 28.53 9.76 46.51
C LEU A 58 29.39 8.82 45.67
N ARG A 59 30.66 8.59 46.06
CA ARG A 59 31.54 7.63 45.39
C ARG A 59 31.08 6.19 45.58
N ARG A 60 30.65 5.80 46.79
CA ARG A 60 30.10 4.46 47.09
C ARG A 60 28.87 4.15 46.25
N GLU A 61 27.99 5.12 46.07
CA GLU A 61 26.72 4.92 45.37
C GLU A 61 26.81 5.21 43.86
N GLY A 62 27.96 5.71 43.37
CA GLY A 62 28.17 6.09 41.97
C GLY A 62 27.32 7.28 41.55
N LEU A 63 27.14 8.25 42.45
CA LEU A 63 26.28 9.42 42.26
C LEU A 63 27.11 10.70 42.12
N TYR A 64 26.62 11.62 41.31
CA TYR A 64 27.18 12.97 41.20
C TYR A 64 26.39 13.96 42.07
N SER A 65 27.05 15.03 42.51
CA SER A 65 26.42 16.11 43.28
C SER A 65 25.21 16.74 42.56
N SER A 66 25.19 16.73 41.23
CA SER A 66 24.05 17.16 40.40
C SER A 66 22.78 16.35 40.68
N HIS A 67 22.89 15.04 40.90
CA HIS A 67 21.75 14.17 41.20
C HIS A 67 21.10 14.58 42.53
N ILE A 68 21.92 14.87 43.55
CA ILE A 68 21.43 15.32 44.85
C ILE A 68 20.71 16.67 44.72
N ALA A 69 21.28 17.60 43.96
CA ALA A 69 20.66 18.91 43.73
C ALA A 69 19.32 18.79 42.99
N GLU A 70 19.24 17.95 41.96
CA GLU A 70 18.00 17.68 41.22
C GLU A 70 16.95 16.97 42.09
N TRP A 71 17.35 15.98 42.88
CA TRP A 71 16.42 15.24 43.74
C TRP A 71 15.89 16.09 44.89
N ARG A 72 16.71 16.99 45.46
CA ARG A 72 16.22 18.00 46.43
C ARG A 72 15.20 18.95 45.80
N LYS A 73 15.48 19.49 44.62
CA LYS A 73 14.52 20.33 43.88
C LYS A 73 13.21 19.59 43.61
N ALA A 74 13.28 18.31 43.24
CA ALA A 74 12.11 17.47 43.02
C ALA A 74 11.32 17.21 44.32
N ARG A 75 12.00 16.96 45.44
CA ARG A 75 11.40 16.83 46.78
C ARG A 75 10.68 18.11 47.19
N ASP A 76 11.33 19.25 47.05
CA ASP A 76 10.77 20.56 47.42
C ASP A 76 9.60 20.95 46.50
N ALA A 77 9.68 20.65 45.20
CA ALA A 77 8.57 20.82 44.28
C ALA A 77 7.38 19.91 44.62
N GLY A 78 7.64 18.68 45.05
CA GLY A 78 6.63 17.75 45.55
C GLY A 78 5.98 18.24 46.85
N ALA A 79 6.78 18.70 47.81
CA ALA A 79 6.31 19.30 49.06
C ALA A 79 5.47 20.55 48.80
N ARG A 80 5.91 21.44 47.88
CA ARG A 80 5.14 22.61 47.45
C ARG A 80 3.82 22.22 46.79
N LYS A 81 3.79 21.17 45.95
CA LYS A 81 2.54 20.65 45.37
C LYS A 81 1.62 20.00 46.42
N GLY A 82 2.18 19.47 47.51
CA GLY A 82 1.43 18.91 48.64
C GLY A 82 0.89 19.98 49.61
N LEU A 83 1.64 21.07 49.80
CA LEU A 83 1.28 22.22 50.64
C LEU A 83 0.36 23.21 49.90
N ALA A 84 0.40 23.24 48.57
CA ALA A 84 -0.62 23.94 47.80
C ALA A 84 -1.99 23.35 48.19
N PRO A 85 -2.98 24.18 48.55
CA PRO A 85 -4.30 23.67 48.85
C PRO A 85 -4.73 22.82 47.67
N ARG A 86 -5.07 21.54 47.93
CA ARG A 86 -5.66 20.66 46.94
C ARG A 86 -6.99 21.28 46.53
N GLY A 87 -6.94 22.18 45.55
CA GLY A 87 -8.13 22.72 44.92
C GLY A 87 -8.88 21.54 44.38
N LYS A 88 -10.01 21.19 45.00
CA LYS A 88 -11.01 20.33 44.36
C LYS A 88 -11.24 20.98 42.99
N LYS A 89 -10.90 20.26 41.91
CA LYS A 89 -11.25 20.72 40.56
C LYS A 89 -12.72 21.15 40.63
N PRO A 90 -13.08 22.37 40.21
CA PRO A 90 -14.46 22.83 40.31
C PRO A 90 -15.33 21.77 39.66
N LYS A 91 -16.30 21.23 40.42
CA LYS A 91 -17.27 20.29 39.86
C LYS A 91 -17.93 21.03 38.70
N ARG A 92 -17.92 20.43 37.51
CA ARG A 92 -18.58 21.00 36.34
C ARG A 92 -20.00 21.37 36.73
N THR A 93 -20.37 22.64 36.56
CA THR A 93 -21.73 23.09 36.83
C THR A 93 -22.70 22.35 35.90
N ALA A 94 -23.96 22.21 36.30
CA ALA A 94 -24.97 21.56 35.46
C ALA A 94 -25.01 22.19 34.05
N GLU A 95 -24.88 23.51 33.98
CA GLU A 95 -24.76 24.28 32.74
C GLU A 95 -23.55 23.90 31.90
N GLN A 96 -22.37 23.68 32.51
CA GLN A 96 -21.18 23.24 31.78
C GLN A 96 -21.36 21.83 31.20
N ILE A 97 -22.05 20.96 31.92
CA ILE A 97 -22.36 19.61 31.45
C ILE A 97 -23.35 19.67 30.28
N GLU A 98 -24.38 20.50 30.37
CA GLU A 98 -25.34 20.68 29.27
C GLU A 98 -24.69 21.36 28.05
N LEU A 99 -23.82 22.35 28.25
CA LEU A 99 -23.05 22.95 27.16
C LEU A 99 -22.14 21.93 26.47
N GLU A 100 -21.46 21.08 27.23
CA GLU A 100 -20.65 20.00 26.64
C GLU A 100 -21.52 18.99 25.87
N LYS A 101 -22.70 18.62 26.39
CA LYS A 101 -23.64 17.73 25.69
C LYS A 101 -24.17 18.36 24.41
N LEU A 102 -24.57 19.63 24.46
CA LEU A 102 -25.07 20.38 23.31
C LEU A 102 -24.00 20.55 22.24
N ARG A 103 -22.77 20.88 22.63
CA ARG A 103 -21.62 20.95 21.70
C ARG A 103 -21.38 19.61 21.01
N ARG A 104 -21.37 18.51 21.76
CA ARG A 104 -21.24 17.16 21.18
C ARG A 104 -22.38 16.82 20.23
N ARG A 105 -23.62 17.21 20.56
CA ARG A 105 -24.78 17.01 19.68
C ARG A 105 -24.66 17.83 18.40
N ASN A 106 -24.24 19.08 18.49
CA ASN A 106 -24.00 19.91 17.32
C ASN A 106 -22.88 19.34 16.44
N GLU A 107 -21.74 18.94 17.01
CA GLU A 107 -20.66 18.29 16.27
C GLU A 107 -21.12 17.01 15.56
N LEU A 108 -21.95 16.19 16.21
CA LEU A 108 -22.52 14.99 15.60
C LEU A 108 -23.50 15.30 14.48
N LEU A 109 -24.41 16.25 14.69
CA LEU A 109 -25.39 16.67 13.69
C LEU A 109 -24.71 17.34 12.49
N GLU A 110 -23.70 18.17 12.71
CA GLU A 110 -22.88 18.76 11.66
C GLU A 110 -22.16 17.67 10.86
N ALA A 111 -21.56 16.69 11.53
CA ALA A 111 -20.93 15.56 10.85
C ALA A 111 -21.93 14.71 10.04
N GLU A 112 -23.18 14.54 10.52
CA GLU A 112 -24.25 13.88 9.77
C GLU A 112 -24.73 14.71 8.58
N LEU A 113 -24.84 16.02 8.73
CA LEU A 113 -25.14 16.93 7.62
C LEU A 113 -24.05 16.88 6.56
N GLU A 114 -22.77 16.89 6.94
CA GLU A 114 -21.68 16.77 5.97
C GLU A 114 -21.68 15.40 5.27
N ARG A 115 -21.96 14.31 5.99
CA ARG A 115 -22.13 12.99 5.36
C ARG A 115 -23.30 12.96 4.37
N THR A 116 -24.45 13.53 4.73
CA THR A 116 -25.62 13.56 3.85
C THR A 116 -25.40 14.47 2.65
N LYS A 117 -24.76 15.64 2.83
CA LYS A 117 -24.32 16.51 1.73
C LYS A 117 -23.36 15.80 0.79
N LEU A 118 -22.34 15.11 1.31
CA LEU A 118 -21.41 14.34 0.47
C LEU A 118 -22.12 13.22 -0.30
N ALA A 119 -23.04 12.50 0.34
CA ALA A 119 -23.87 11.50 -0.35
C ALA A 119 -24.71 12.15 -1.45
N LEU A 120 -25.36 13.29 -1.16
CA LEU A 120 -26.15 14.06 -2.12
C LEU A 120 -25.31 14.66 -3.24
N GLU A 121 -24.05 15.01 -3.03
CA GLU A 121 -23.15 15.44 -4.09
C GLU A 121 -22.76 14.29 -5.01
N ILE A 122 -22.47 13.11 -4.43
CA ILE A 122 -22.17 11.89 -5.19
C ILE A 122 -23.39 11.48 -6.03
N THR A 123 -24.61 11.60 -5.49
CA THR A 123 -25.85 11.30 -6.22
C THR A 123 -26.32 12.46 -7.11
N GLY A 124 -26.08 13.71 -6.74
CA GLY A 124 -26.55 14.91 -7.44
C GLY A 124 -25.67 15.27 -8.64
N LYS A 125 -24.37 14.98 -8.57
CA LYS A 125 -23.49 14.96 -9.76
C LYS A 125 -23.95 13.93 -10.79
N ARG A 126 -24.78 12.96 -10.40
CA ARG A 126 -25.38 11.96 -11.31
C ARG A 126 -26.69 12.41 -11.95
N THR A 127 -27.34 13.45 -11.44
CA THR A 127 -28.64 13.95 -11.97
C THR A 127 -28.54 15.32 -12.63
N ARG A 128 -27.52 16.13 -12.33
CA ARG A 128 -27.33 17.48 -12.90
C ARG A 128 -26.64 17.45 -14.28
N SER A 129 -25.87 16.41 -14.57
CA SER A 129 -25.47 16.09 -15.93
C SER A 129 -26.70 15.49 -16.61
N GLY A 130 -27.38 16.26 -17.46
CA GLY A 130 -28.55 15.84 -18.24
C GLY A 130 -28.27 14.75 -19.28
N ASP A 131 -27.38 13.82 -18.96
CA ASP A 131 -27.19 12.58 -19.69
C ASP A 131 -28.11 11.54 -19.04
N ALA A 132 -29.13 11.10 -19.79
CA ALA A 132 -29.83 9.85 -19.50
C ALA A 132 -28.79 8.77 -19.09
N PRO A 133 -29.08 7.88 -18.13
CA PRO A 133 -28.09 6.94 -17.65
C PRO A 133 -27.73 5.98 -18.80
N ARG A 134 -26.72 6.33 -19.60
CA ARG A 134 -25.92 5.35 -20.33
C ARG A 134 -25.56 4.34 -19.27
N ALA A 135 -25.99 3.10 -19.46
CA ALA A 135 -25.71 2.01 -18.54
C ALA A 135 -24.22 2.08 -18.22
N ARG A 136 -23.89 2.61 -17.02
CA ARG A 136 -22.49 2.82 -16.66
C ARG A 136 -21.84 1.48 -16.79
N THR A 137 -20.83 1.39 -17.65
CA THR A 137 -20.15 0.12 -17.86
C THR A 137 -19.65 -0.36 -16.50
N ARG A 138 -19.60 -1.69 -16.29
CA ARG A 138 -19.12 -2.25 -15.02
C ARG A 138 -17.75 -1.67 -14.62
N SER A 139 -16.95 -1.24 -15.59
CA SER A 139 -15.70 -0.49 -15.42
C SER A 139 -15.87 0.91 -14.82
N GLU A 140 -16.84 1.70 -15.25
CA GLU A 140 -17.06 3.06 -14.72
C GLU A 140 -17.52 3.04 -13.26
N VAL A 141 -18.48 2.17 -12.92
CA VAL A 141 -18.92 1.97 -11.53
C VAL A 141 -17.74 1.55 -10.66
N GLN A 142 -16.88 0.70 -11.21
CA GLN A 142 -15.70 0.23 -10.51
C GLN A 142 -14.64 1.32 -10.31
N ALA A 143 -14.42 2.20 -11.30
CA ALA A 143 -13.48 3.30 -11.17
C ALA A 143 -13.86 4.24 -10.01
N VAL A 144 -15.15 4.55 -9.88
CA VAL A 144 -15.69 5.35 -8.76
C VAL A 144 -15.47 4.67 -7.41
N ILE A 145 -15.63 3.34 -7.35
CA ILE A 145 -15.35 2.56 -6.13
C ILE A 145 -13.86 2.62 -5.81
N ASP A 146 -12.99 2.39 -6.79
CA ASP A 146 -11.53 2.36 -6.58
C ASP A 146 -10.98 3.74 -6.15
N GLU A 147 -11.57 4.83 -6.65
CA GLU A 147 -11.24 6.21 -6.28
C GLU A 147 -11.65 6.57 -4.84
N HIS A 148 -12.90 6.29 -4.44
CA HIS A 148 -13.43 6.80 -3.17
C HIS A 148 -13.29 5.86 -1.98
N LEU A 149 -13.06 4.56 -2.22
CA LEU A 149 -12.97 3.56 -1.16
C LEU A 149 -11.82 3.80 -0.17
N PRO A 150 -10.60 4.23 -0.57
CA PRO A 150 -9.53 4.54 0.38
C PRO A 150 -9.90 5.66 1.36
N ASN A 151 -10.49 6.75 0.85
CA ASN A 151 -10.86 7.92 1.65
C ASN A 151 -11.96 7.57 2.67
N LEU A 152 -12.99 6.86 2.23
CA LEU A 152 -14.07 6.38 3.11
C LEU A 152 -13.57 5.35 4.13
N ALA A 153 -12.64 4.49 3.75
CA ALA A 153 -12.07 3.48 4.65
C ALA A 153 -11.19 4.12 5.73
N ALA A 154 -10.47 5.20 5.42
CA ALA A 154 -9.64 5.95 6.37
C ALA A 154 -10.49 6.70 7.42
N ALA A 155 -11.62 7.29 7.00
CA ALA A 155 -12.52 8.01 7.90
C ALA A 155 -13.45 7.09 8.72
N THR A 156 -13.67 5.85 8.26
CA THR A 156 -14.56 4.89 8.93
C THR A 156 -13.88 3.54 9.15
N SER A 157 -14.29 2.52 8.40
CA SER A 157 -13.63 1.22 8.31
C SER A 157 -13.85 0.68 6.91
N THR A 158 -12.95 -0.19 6.42
CA THR A 158 -13.11 -0.82 5.10
C THR A 158 -14.46 -1.53 4.94
N LYS A 159 -15.00 -2.10 6.04
CA LYS A 159 -16.31 -2.76 6.03
C LYS A 159 -17.45 -1.76 5.78
N ARG A 160 -17.45 -0.63 6.48
CA ARG A 160 -18.48 0.41 6.33
C ARG A 160 -18.35 1.12 4.97
N ALA A 161 -17.13 1.41 4.52
CA ALA A 161 -16.87 1.98 3.20
C ALA A 161 -17.41 1.10 2.06
N CYS A 162 -17.17 -0.22 2.11
CA CYS A 162 -17.73 -1.16 1.13
C CYS A 162 -19.27 -1.14 1.13
N ALA A 163 -19.89 -1.12 2.31
CA ALA A 163 -21.35 -1.08 2.43
C ALA A 163 -21.94 0.23 1.87
N LEU A 164 -21.30 1.37 2.14
CA LEU A 164 -21.74 2.68 1.65
C LEU A 164 -21.60 2.83 0.12
N LEU A 165 -20.54 2.25 -0.46
CA LEU A 165 -20.30 2.28 -1.91
C LEU A 165 -21.03 1.17 -2.68
N GLY A 166 -21.76 0.28 -2.01
CA GLY A 166 -22.39 -0.89 -2.63
C GLY A 166 -21.38 -1.89 -3.20
N ALA A 167 -20.13 -1.88 -2.71
CA ALA A 167 -19.06 -2.73 -3.20
C ALA A 167 -18.98 -4.04 -2.40
N SER A 168 -18.80 -5.17 -3.09
CA SER A 168 -18.50 -6.45 -2.43
C SER A 168 -17.10 -6.40 -1.83
N ARG A 169 -17.01 -6.58 -0.51
CA ARG A 169 -15.75 -6.67 0.24
C ARG A 169 -14.80 -7.70 -0.39
N ALA A 170 -15.32 -8.87 -0.81
CA ALA A 170 -14.52 -9.92 -1.43
C ALA A 170 -13.86 -9.46 -2.74
N THR A 171 -14.59 -8.72 -3.58
CA THR A 171 -14.06 -8.17 -4.84
C THR A 171 -12.95 -7.15 -4.58
N VAL A 172 -13.13 -6.28 -3.59
CA VAL A 172 -12.11 -5.29 -3.19
C VAL A 172 -10.83 -5.97 -2.73
N TYR A 173 -10.91 -7.02 -1.89
CA TYR A 173 -9.73 -7.76 -1.44
C TYR A 173 -9.03 -8.52 -2.58
N ARG A 174 -9.79 -9.19 -3.47
CA ARG A 174 -9.21 -9.91 -4.62
C ARG A 174 -8.45 -8.98 -5.57
N ARG A 175 -8.93 -7.74 -5.74
CA ARG A 175 -8.27 -6.72 -6.58
C ARG A 175 -7.04 -6.12 -5.90
N ARG A 176 -7.13 -5.84 -4.61
CA ARG A 176 -6.02 -5.27 -3.83
C ARG A 176 -4.88 -6.28 -3.64
N ASN A 177 -5.20 -7.56 -3.61
CA ASN A 177 -4.23 -8.64 -3.48
C ASN A 177 -4.47 -9.71 -4.55
N PRO A 178 -4.15 -9.41 -5.82
CA PRO A 178 -4.33 -10.35 -6.91
C PRO A 178 -3.37 -11.52 -6.69
N LYS A 179 -3.92 -12.74 -6.63
CA LYS A 179 -3.07 -13.93 -6.61
C LYS A 179 -2.36 -14.01 -7.97
N PRO A 180 -1.02 -14.13 -8.01
CA PRO A 180 -0.31 -14.32 -9.26
C PRO A 180 -0.88 -15.57 -9.95
N ARG A 181 -1.23 -15.42 -11.23
CA ARG A 181 -1.70 -16.56 -12.02
C ARG A 181 -0.51 -17.51 -12.14
N PRO A 182 -0.65 -18.80 -11.77
CA PRO A 182 0.42 -19.75 -12.01
C PRO A 182 0.76 -19.74 -13.50
N ALA A 183 2.05 -19.88 -13.82
CA ALA A 183 2.48 -20.01 -15.20
C ALA A 183 1.66 -21.14 -15.85
N ALA A 184 1.04 -20.85 -17.00
CA ALA A 184 0.30 -21.88 -17.71
C ALA A 184 1.29 -22.99 -18.09
N PRO A 185 0.92 -24.28 -17.94
CA PRO A 185 1.76 -25.36 -18.43
C PRO A 185 1.99 -25.15 -19.94
N PRO A 186 3.17 -25.53 -20.46
CA PRO A 186 3.40 -25.49 -21.89
C PRO A 186 2.30 -26.27 -22.59
N ARG A 187 1.74 -25.71 -23.67
CA ARG A 187 0.72 -26.41 -24.45
C ARG A 187 1.32 -27.74 -24.92
N PRO A 188 0.64 -28.88 -24.73
CA PRO A 188 1.13 -30.15 -25.25
C PRO A 188 1.26 -30.05 -26.78
N GLU A 189 2.24 -30.74 -27.35
CA GLU A 189 2.40 -30.76 -28.80
C GLU A 189 1.14 -31.33 -29.44
N PRO A 190 0.61 -30.70 -30.51
CA PRO A 190 -0.60 -31.18 -31.15
C PRO A 190 -0.34 -32.55 -31.77
N ALA A 191 -1.27 -33.50 -31.59
CA ALA A 191 -1.17 -34.87 -32.11
C ALA A 191 -0.95 -34.96 -33.64
N ASN A 192 -1.19 -33.88 -34.37
CA ASN A 192 -1.04 -33.78 -35.82
C ASN A 192 0.24 -33.06 -36.25
N LYS A 193 1.21 -32.84 -35.34
CA LYS A 193 2.49 -32.22 -35.67
C LYS A 193 3.25 -33.14 -36.63
N LEU A 194 3.34 -32.72 -37.90
CA LEU A 194 4.18 -33.41 -38.88
C LEU A 194 5.64 -33.39 -38.41
N SER A 195 6.26 -34.56 -38.44
CA SER A 195 7.69 -34.73 -38.26
C SER A 195 8.47 -33.98 -39.35
N GLU A 196 9.75 -33.70 -39.10
CA GLU A 196 10.58 -32.97 -40.06
C GLU A 196 10.74 -33.73 -41.39
N ALA A 197 10.83 -35.07 -41.33
CA ALA A 197 10.88 -35.92 -42.51
C ALA A 197 9.57 -35.83 -43.35
N GLU A 198 8.41 -35.86 -42.69
CA GLU A 198 7.11 -35.70 -43.38
C GLU A 198 6.96 -34.30 -44.00
N ARG A 199 7.48 -33.26 -43.34
CA ARG A 199 7.48 -31.89 -43.89
C ARG A 199 8.33 -31.80 -45.15
N GLN A 200 9.52 -32.38 -45.13
CA GLN A 200 10.44 -32.37 -46.27
C GLN A 200 9.85 -33.14 -47.45
N HIS A 201 9.17 -34.27 -47.19
CA HIS A 201 8.45 -35.03 -48.22
C HIS A 201 7.30 -34.23 -48.84
N VAL A 202 6.48 -33.54 -48.02
CA VAL A 202 5.40 -32.67 -48.54
C VAL A 202 5.99 -31.53 -49.37
N LEU A 203 7.07 -30.90 -48.93
CA LEU A 203 7.74 -29.85 -49.68
C LEU A 203 8.36 -30.36 -50.99
N SER A 204 8.90 -31.58 -51.04
CA SER A 204 9.40 -32.15 -52.29
C SER A 204 8.28 -32.40 -53.30
N VAL A 205 7.12 -32.88 -52.85
CA VAL A 205 5.94 -33.07 -53.72
C VAL A 205 5.43 -31.73 -54.26
N LEU A 206 5.32 -30.71 -53.41
CA LEU A 206 4.87 -29.37 -53.82
C LEU A 206 5.84 -28.66 -54.77
N ARG A 207 7.14 -29.01 -54.74
CA ARG A 207 8.16 -28.46 -55.65
C ARG A 207 8.32 -29.25 -56.95
N SER A 208 7.60 -30.35 -57.12
CA SER A 208 7.62 -31.09 -58.39
C SER A 208 6.97 -30.26 -59.51
N PRO A 209 7.38 -30.47 -60.78
CA PRO A 209 6.89 -29.70 -61.92
C PRO A 209 5.38 -29.83 -62.15
N GLU A 210 4.74 -30.86 -61.59
CA GLU A 210 3.28 -31.06 -61.68
C GLU A 210 2.48 -30.12 -60.77
N TYR A 211 3.08 -29.64 -59.67
CA TYR A 211 2.39 -28.84 -58.65
C TYR A 211 3.00 -27.44 -58.43
N CYS A 212 4.17 -27.14 -59.01
CA CYS A 212 4.88 -25.88 -58.78
C CYS A 212 4.09 -24.63 -59.22
N ASP A 213 3.26 -24.76 -60.26
CA ASP A 213 2.51 -23.65 -60.86
C ASP A 213 1.03 -23.61 -60.41
N LEU A 214 0.60 -24.55 -59.56
CA LEU A 214 -0.77 -24.64 -59.10
C LEU A 214 -1.00 -23.83 -57.82
N ALA A 215 -2.14 -23.14 -57.74
CA ALA A 215 -2.53 -22.47 -56.51
C ALA A 215 -2.78 -23.49 -55.38
N PRO A 216 -2.53 -23.17 -54.10
CA PRO A 216 -2.71 -24.11 -52.99
C PRO A 216 -4.10 -24.78 -52.94
N ALA A 217 -5.16 -24.07 -53.36
CA ALA A 217 -6.51 -24.61 -53.43
C ALA A 217 -6.71 -25.64 -54.57
N GLN A 218 -5.96 -25.54 -55.67
CA GLN A 218 -5.99 -26.47 -56.79
C GLN A 218 -5.20 -27.75 -56.48
N VAL A 219 -4.03 -27.61 -55.85
CA VAL A 219 -3.24 -28.75 -55.34
C VAL A 219 -4.09 -29.60 -54.38
N TRP A 220 -4.86 -28.96 -53.50
CA TRP A 220 -5.75 -29.66 -52.56
C TRP A 220 -6.88 -30.44 -53.25
N ARG A 221 -7.42 -29.92 -54.37
CA ARG A 221 -8.49 -30.58 -55.12
C ARG A 221 -8.00 -31.73 -56.00
N GLY A 222 -6.77 -31.65 -56.51
CA GLY A 222 -6.18 -32.66 -57.39
C GLY A 222 -5.48 -33.83 -56.68
N CYS A 223 -5.09 -33.66 -55.41
CA CYS A 223 -4.26 -34.64 -54.71
C CYS A 223 -5.09 -35.52 -53.77
N SER A 224 -5.70 -36.60 -54.28
CA SER A 224 -6.50 -37.55 -53.46
C SER A 224 -5.64 -38.59 -52.74
N THR A 225 -4.50 -39.01 -53.31
CA THR A 225 -3.64 -40.07 -52.73
C THR A 225 -2.74 -39.55 -51.60
N THR A 226 -2.31 -38.28 -51.67
CA THR A 226 -1.53 -37.57 -50.63
C THR A 226 -2.44 -36.76 -49.68
N ALA A 227 -3.76 -36.93 -49.79
CA ALA A 227 -4.76 -36.20 -49.02
C ALA A 227 -4.69 -36.47 -47.52
N SER A 228 -4.22 -37.65 -47.10
CA SER A 228 -4.11 -38.02 -45.68
C SER A 228 -2.99 -37.26 -44.96
N THR A 229 -1.87 -37.00 -45.64
CA THR A 229 -0.73 -36.21 -45.13
C THR A 229 -1.02 -34.70 -45.23
N CYS A 230 -1.64 -34.25 -46.32
CA CYS A 230 -2.07 -32.86 -46.49
C CYS A 230 -3.22 -32.44 -45.55
N ALA A 231 -4.19 -33.32 -45.25
CA ALA A 231 -5.25 -33.04 -44.28
C ALA A 231 -4.74 -32.98 -42.82
N ARG A 232 -3.60 -33.64 -42.54
CA ARG A 232 -2.91 -33.55 -41.24
C ARG A 232 -2.11 -32.25 -41.14
N SER A 233 -1.52 -31.78 -42.24
CA SER A 233 -0.82 -30.49 -42.35
C SER A 233 -1.76 -29.27 -42.26
N ALA A 234 -2.98 -29.36 -42.80
CA ALA A 234 -3.96 -28.27 -42.81
C ALA A 234 -4.51 -27.91 -41.41
N ARG A 235 -4.46 -28.83 -40.44
CA ARG A 235 -4.74 -28.52 -39.03
C ARG A 235 -3.59 -27.76 -38.34
N CYS A 236 -2.44 -27.66 -38.98
CA CYS A 236 -1.32 -26.78 -38.60
C CYS A 236 -1.28 -25.55 -39.52
N THR A 237 -2.21 -24.62 -39.33
CA THR A 237 -2.21 -23.30 -40.00
C THR A 237 -0.92 -22.48 -39.81
N GLY A 238 -0.02 -22.91 -38.92
CA GLY A 238 1.31 -22.33 -38.71
C GLY A 238 2.45 -22.86 -39.61
N CYS A 239 2.29 -24.00 -40.28
CA CYS A 239 3.38 -24.61 -41.07
C CYS A 239 3.58 -23.96 -42.45
N TRP A 240 2.59 -23.21 -42.96
CA TRP A 240 2.64 -22.56 -44.28
C TRP A 240 3.29 -21.15 -44.25
N ARG A 241 3.74 -20.69 -43.09
CA ARG A 241 4.36 -19.36 -42.93
C ARG A 241 5.89 -19.50 -42.94
N SER A 242 6.52 -19.25 -44.08
CA SER A 242 7.97 -19.16 -44.20
C SER A 242 8.56 -18.16 -43.18
N PRO A 243 9.74 -18.43 -42.58
CA PRO A 243 10.36 -17.60 -41.53
C PRO A 243 10.99 -16.30 -42.06
N GLY A 244 10.31 -15.58 -42.97
CA GLY A 244 10.91 -14.46 -43.72
C GLY A 244 9.98 -13.31 -44.07
N ARG A 245 8.89 -13.08 -43.34
CA ARG A 245 8.08 -11.86 -43.50
C ARG A 245 8.06 -11.06 -42.21
N THR A 246 9.06 -10.20 -42.09
CA THR A 246 9.10 -9.08 -41.14
C THR A 246 7.85 -8.22 -41.29
N ALA A 247 7.37 -7.75 -40.15
CA ALA A 247 6.19 -6.90 -40.04
C ALA A 247 6.44 -5.55 -40.71
N SER A 248 5.64 -5.22 -41.74
CA SER A 248 5.59 -3.87 -42.31
C SER A 248 4.13 -3.47 -42.56
N GLY A 249 3.67 -2.49 -41.78
CA GLY A 249 2.71 -1.47 -42.19
C GLY A 249 1.27 -1.89 -42.47
N ALA A 250 0.45 -2.03 -41.44
CA ALA A 250 -1.00 -1.85 -41.59
C ALA A 250 -1.31 -0.36 -41.75
N ALA A 251 -1.37 0.11 -43.00
CA ALA A 251 -1.90 1.42 -43.34
C ALA A 251 -3.44 1.38 -43.34
N ASN A 252 -4.04 2.34 -42.65
CA ASN A 252 -5.48 2.57 -42.52
C ASN A 252 -6.18 2.72 -43.87
N ALA A 253 -7.31 2.02 -44.04
CA ALA A 253 -8.29 2.31 -45.10
C ALA A 253 -9.50 3.08 -44.50
N PRO A 254 -9.99 4.15 -45.14
CA PRO A 254 -11.07 4.97 -44.59
C PRO A 254 -12.46 4.37 -44.86
N THR A 255 -13.29 4.38 -43.83
CA THR A 255 -14.71 4.00 -43.87
C THR A 255 -15.53 4.93 -44.76
N ARG A 256 -16.15 4.38 -45.83
CA ARG A 256 -17.18 5.04 -46.65
C ARG A 256 -18.38 5.46 -45.80
N ARG A 257 -18.62 6.77 -45.66
CA ARG A 257 -19.88 7.34 -45.17
C ARG A 257 -21.00 7.11 -46.20
N ARG A 258 -22.10 6.49 -45.76
CA ARG A 258 -23.36 6.42 -46.50
C ARG A 258 -24.01 7.82 -46.54
N ARG A 259 -24.37 8.28 -47.75
CA ARG A 259 -25.28 9.42 -47.97
C ARG A 259 -26.71 8.95 -47.72
N ASN A 260 -27.49 9.72 -46.96
CA ASN A 260 -28.95 9.63 -46.94
C ASN A 260 -29.54 10.63 -47.95
N PRO A 261 -30.66 10.31 -48.62
CA PRO A 261 -31.36 11.25 -49.47
C PRO A 261 -32.40 12.08 -48.70
N SER A 262 -32.49 13.35 -49.13
CA SER A 262 -33.54 14.38 -49.03
C SER A 262 -34.25 14.61 -47.70
#